data_AF-A0AAP0N421-F1
#
_entry.id   AF-A0AAP0N421-F1
#
_cell.length_a   1.000
_cell.length_b   1.000
_cell.length_c   1.000
_cell.angle_alpha   90.00
_cell.angle_beta   90.00
_cell.angle_gamma   90.00
#
_symmetry.space_group_name_H-M   'P 1'
#
loop_
_entity.id
_entity.type
_entity.pdbx_description
1 polymer ?
#
loop_
_entity_poly.entity_id
_entity_poly.type
_entity_poly.pdbx_seq_one_letter_code
_entity_poly.pdbx_strand_id
1 'polypeptide(L)'
;MSVITSSLHSLKLSSPKTRFLNGSTPLTRLSKPPSTPQNLPYSSFPQIKAMKKMQGRVVCASSDKTVAVEVVRLDPHPKYKRRIRKKKKYQAHDPENQFQVGDLVQLEKSRPISKTKSFIAVAMPPRNASKKAAGESSNAGNNELGIPSESEQQLEA
;
A
#
# COMPACT_ATOMS: atom_id res chain seq x y z
N MET A 1 56.02 8.53 -23.49
CA MET A 1 56.96 7.52 -22.92
C MET A 1 56.64 7.44 -21.43
N SER A 2 56.20 6.37 -20.78
CA SER A 2 55.94 4.97 -21.15
C SER A 2 54.82 4.46 -20.23
N VAL A 3 54.03 3.51 -20.74
CA VAL A 3 52.94 2.81 -20.04
C VAL A 3 53.49 1.63 -19.24
N ILE A 4 53.05 1.44 -18.00
CA ILE A 4 53.44 0.28 -17.17
C ILE A 4 52.31 -0.75 -17.22
N THR A 5 52.52 -1.81 -18.00
CA THR A 5 51.66 -3.00 -18.03
C THR A 5 52.27 -4.07 -17.13
N SER A 6 51.59 -4.46 -16.05
CA SER A 6 52.01 -5.59 -15.21
C SER A 6 51.25 -6.87 -15.57
N SER A 7 52.03 -7.91 -15.80
CA SER A 7 51.73 -9.23 -16.33
C SER A 7 50.78 -10.08 -15.46
N LEU A 8 49.86 -10.78 -16.13
CA LEU A 8 49.01 -11.84 -15.57
C LEU A 8 49.84 -13.10 -15.31
N HIS A 9 49.72 -13.68 -14.11
CA HIS A 9 50.18 -15.04 -13.84
C HIS A 9 48.97 -15.95 -13.57
N SER A 10 48.78 -16.93 -14.45
CA SER A 10 47.81 -18.02 -14.30
C SER A 10 48.44 -19.18 -13.52
N LEU A 11 47.74 -19.74 -12.55
CA LEU A 11 48.04 -21.07 -12.01
C LEU A 11 46.77 -21.92 -12.07
N LYS A 12 46.88 -23.09 -12.72
CA LYS A 12 45.83 -24.10 -12.90
C LYS A 12 45.81 -25.11 -11.76
N LEU A 13 44.66 -25.75 -11.61
CA LEU A 13 44.12 -26.57 -10.52
C LEU A 13 44.95 -27.80 -10.09
N SER A 14 44.74 -28.21 -8.85
CA SER A 14 44.84 -29.61 -8.40
C SER A 14 43.65 -29.94 -7.50
N SER A 15 42.71 -30.74 -8.00
CA SER A 15 41.62 -31.32 -7.21
C SER A 15 42.10 -32.62 -6.57
N PRO A 16 42.02 -32.81 -5.24
CA PRO A 16 42.30 -34.11 -4.65
C PRO A 16 41.10 -35.04 -4.87
N LYS A 17 41.27 -36.02 -5.77
CA LYS A 17 40.42 -37.19 -5.88
C LYS A 17 40.93 -38.25 -4.89
N THR A 18 40.25 -38.43 -3.76
CA THR A 18 40.36 -39.67 -3.00
C THR A 18 39.03 -40.40 -2.99
N ARG A 19 39.14 -41.68 -3.35
CA ARG A 19 38.13 -42.71 -3.28
C ARG A 19 38.24 -43.31 -1.88
N PHE A 20 37.19 -43.22 -1.06
CA PHE A 20 36.99 -44.22 -0.01
C PHE A 20 35.76 -45.05 -0.38
N LEU A 21 36.09 -46.16 -1.03
CA LEU A 21 35.30 -47.36 -1.19
C LEU A 21 35.21 -48.00 0.22
N ASN A 22 33.99 -48.10 0.76
CA ASN A 22 33.62 -48.94 1.90
C ASN A 22 34.31 -48.63 3.24
N GLY A 23 33.77 -47.64 3.97
CA GLY A 23 34.11 -47.41 5.36
C GLY A 23 32.92 -46.83 6.10
N SER A 24 32.03 -47.70 6.57
CA SER A 24 30.96 -47.36 7.51
C SER A 24 31.59 -46.78 8.78
N THR A 25 31.67 -45.45 8.90
CA THR A 25 31.87 -44.82 10.21
C THR A 25 30.67 -45.19 11.07
N PRO A 26 30.81 -45.84 12.24
CA PRO A 26 29.67 -45.97 13.14
C PRO A 26 29.26 -44.56 13.51
N LEU A 27 28.08 -44.13 13.03
CA LEU A 27 27.41 -42.97 13.61
C LEU A 27 27.33 -43.28 15.10
N THR A 28 28.15 -42.62 15.92
CA THR A 28 27.92 -42.63 17.36
C THR A 28 26.50 -42.12 17.49
N ARG A 29 25.64 -43.04 17.91
CA ARG A 29 24.23 -42.84 18.13
C ARG A 29 24.15 -41.77 19.20
N LEU A 30 24.09 -40.50 18.78
CA LEU A 30 23.89 -39.38 19.68
C LEU A 30 22.56 -39.69 20.36
N SER A 31 22.64 -40.20 21.59
CA SER A 31 21.48 -40.46 22.41
C SER A 31 20.69 -39.17 22.40
N LYS A 32 19.44 -39.25 21.97
CA LYS A 32 18.51 -38.13 22.02
C LYS A 32 18.68 -37.51 23.40
N PRO A 33 19.07 -36.22 23.54
CA PRO A 33 19.19 -35.62 24.87
C PRO A 33 17.85 -35.82 25.58
N PRO A 34 17.87 -36.16 26.89
CA PRO A 34 16.65 -36.41 27.66
C PRO A 34 15.66 -35.29 27.40
N SER A 35 14.42 -35.66 27.11
CA SER A 35 13.30 -34.78 26.79
C SER A 35 13.34 -33.54 27.66
N THR A 36 13.87 -32.45 27.11
CA THR A 36 13.81 -31.14 27.74
C THR A 36 12.35 -30.90 28.08
N PRO A 37 12.00 -30.55 29.34
CA PRO A 37 10.62 -30.36 29.73
C PRO A 37 9.97 -29.35 28.78
N GLN A 38 8.96 -29.85 28.09
CA GLN A 38 8.11 -29.17 27.12
C GLN A 38 7.25 -28.15 27.87
N ASN A 39 7.83 -27.03 28.31
CA ASN A 39 7.11 -25.83 28.74
C ASN A 39 8.08 -24.65 28.90
N LEU A 40 8.80 -24.34 27.82
CA LEU A 40 9.33 -22.99 27.63
C LEU A 40 8.12 -22.12 27.21
N PRO A 41 7.88 -20.95 27.81
CA PRO A 41 6.84 -20.04 27.35
C PRO A 41 7.23 -19.47 25.98
N TYR A 42 7.04 -20.26 24.94
CA TYR A 42 7.00 -19.88 23.53
C TYR A 42 5.71 -19.06 23.30
N SER A 43 5.60 -17.94 24.01
CA SER A 43 4.49 -16.99 23.94
C SER A 43 5.03 -15.58 24.24
N SER A 44 6.23 -15.29 23.75
CA SER A 44 6.77 -13.94 23.69
C SER A 44 7.05 -13.52 22.25
N PHE A 45 6.41 -14.16 21.27
CA PHE A 45 6.39 -13.55 19.94
C PHE A 45 5.45 -12.34 20.04
N PRO A 46 5.93 -11.12 19.74
CA PRO A 46 5.03 -9.99 19.67
C PRO A 46 3.94 -10.34 18.66
N GLN A 47 2.68 -10.09 19.01
CA GLN A 47 1.58 -10.24 18.05
C GLN A 47 1.94 -9.44 16.79
N ILE A 48 2.01 -10.13 15.64
CA ILE A 48 2.33 -9.50 14.36
C ILE A 48 1.20 -8.53 14.04
N LYS A 49 1.38 -7.26 14.40
CA LYS A 49 0.41 -6.22 14.12
C LYS A 49 0.43 -5.95 12.62
N ALA A 50 -0.70 -6.19 11.96
CA ALA A 50 -0.83 -5.94 10.54
C ALA A 50 -0.44 -4.49 10.20
N MET A 51 0.35 -4.31 9.14
CA MET A 51 0.80 -2.99 8.71
C MET A 51 -0.40 -2.15 8.28
N LYS A 52 -0.41 -0.87 8.65
CA LYS A 52 -1.50 0.05 8.30
C LYS A 52 -1.56 0.27 6.78
N LYS A 53 -2.73 0.03 6.19
CA LYS A 53 -3.05 0.37 4.79
C LYS A 53 -2.97 1.88 4.58
N MET A 54 -2.49 2.31 3.42
CA MET A 54 -2.36 3.74 3.08
C MET A 54 -3.60 4.21 2.32
N GLN A 55 -3.93 5.49 2.40
CA GLN A 55 -5.07 6.09 1.69
C GLN A 55 -4.56 7.29 0.90
N GLY A 56 -5.07 7.49 -0.30
CA GLY A 56 -4.62 8.58 -1.17
C GLY A 56 -5.60 8.89 -2.28
N ARG A 57 -5.27 9.93 -3.05
CA ARG A 57 -6.05 10.37 -4.21
C ARG A 57 -5.35 9.98 -5.49
N VAL A 58 -6.09 9.50 -6.49
CA VAL A 58 -5.56 9.21 -7.82
C VAL A 58 -5.23 10.53 -8.54
N VAL A 59 -3.98 10.66 -8.99
CA VAL A 59 -3.49 11.84 -9.72
C VAL A 59 -3.41 11.59 -11.21
N CYS A 60 -3.11 10.36 -11.63
CA CYS A 60 -3.04 9.99 -13.04
C CYS A 60 -3.52 8.55 -13.23
N ALA A 61 -4.35 8.35 -14.25
CA ALA A 61 -4.88 7.05 -14.68
C ALA A 61 -4.61 6.80 -16.18
N SER A 62 -3.62 7.48 -16.77
CA SER A 62 -3.32 7.36 -18.21
C SER A 62 -2.63 6.05 -18.59
N SER A 63 -2.11 5.30 -17.62
CA SER A 63 -1.33 4.07 -17.87
C SER A 63 -2.18 2.82 -17.69
N ASP A 64 -1.97 1.82 -18.54
CA ASP A 64 -2.71 0.57 -18.45
C ASP A 64 -2.45 -0.17 -17.14
N LYS A 65 -3.54 -0.65 -16.55
CA LYS A 65 -3.58 -1.47 -15.33
C LYS A 65 -2.85 -0.85 -14.15
N THR A 66 -2.72 0.48 -14.15
CA THR A 66 -1.84 1.23 -13.26
C THR A 66 -2.41 2.60 -12.95
N VAL A 67 -2.49 2.94 -11.67
CA VAL A 67 -2.88 4.28 -11.24
C VAL A 67 -1.78 4.89 -10.36
N ALA A 68 -1.50 6.17 -10.61
CA ALA A 68 -0.56 6.95 -9.80
C ALA A 68 -1.32 7.62 -8.65
N VAL A 69 -1.10 7.15 -7.43
CA VAL A 69 -1.81 7.63 -6.24
C VAL A 69 -0.90 8.51 -5.39
N GLU A 70 -1.35 9.72 -5.07
CA GLU A 70 -0.69 10.60 -4.11
C GLU A 70 -1.19 10.31 -2.69
N VAL A 71 -0.27 9.88 -1.83
CA VAL A 71 -0.52 9.69 -0.40
C VAL A 71 0.06 10.86 0.37
N VAL A 72 -0.79 11.49 1.18
CA VAL A 72 -0.41 12.57 2.09
C VAL A 72 -0.37 12.01 3.51
N ARG A 73 0.79 12.11 4.17
CA ARG A 73 0.95 11.76 5.59
C ARG A 73 1.39 12.96 6.41
N LEU A 74 1.02 12.97 7.69
CA LEU A 74 1.43 13.98 8.64
C LEU A 74 2.54 13.42 9.53
N ASP A 75 3.76 13.90 9.33
CA ASP A 75 4.90 13.54 10.16
C ASP A 75 5.30 14.77 11.01
N PRO A 76 5.61 14.61 12.31
CA PRO A 76 6.16 15.70 13.10
C PRO A 76 7.58 16.04 12.61
N HIS A 77 7.91 17.33 12.55
CA HIS A 77 9.27 17.77 12.32
C HIS A 77 10.18 17.32 13.49
N PRO A 78 11.37 16.73 13.25
CA PRO A 78 12.18 16.13 14.31
C PRO A 78 12.59 17.14 15.41
N LYS A 79 13.03 18.35 15.03
CA LYS A 79 13.41 19.42 15.99
C LYS A 79 12.20 20.15 16.58
N TYR A 80 11.39 20.78 15.73
CA TYR A 80 10.33 21.69 16.14
C TYR A 80 8.98 21.03 16.49
N LYS A 81 8.81 19.72 16.26
CA LYS A 81 7.60 18.92 16.57
C LYS A 81 6.29 19.37 15.89
N ARG A 82 6.28 20.47 15.12
CA ARG A 82 5.15 20.88 14.24
C ARG A 82 4.84 19.75 13.24
N ARG A 83 3.56 19.41 13.07
CA ARG A 83 3.10 18.40 12.10
C ARG A 83 3.18 18.96 10.68
N ILE A 84 3.90 18.28 9.79
CA ILE A 84 4.11 18.69 8.39
C ILE A 84 3.50 17.63 7.47
N ARG A 85 2.86 18.09 6.38
CA ARG A 85 2.34 17.22 5.33
C ARG A 85 3.48 16.78 4.41
N LYS A 86 3.74 15.47 4.32
CA LYS A 86 4.63 14.88 3.31
C LYS A 86 3.79 14.13 2.29
N LYS A 87 4.06 14.40 1.01
CA LYS A 87 3.36 13.83 -0.13
C LYS A 87 4.29 12.85 -0.85
N LYS A 88 3.80 11.67 -1.20
CA LYS A 88 4.53 10.72 -2.04
C LYS A 88 3.59 10.05 -3.03
N LYS A 89 4.03 9.93 -4.29
CA LYS A 89 3.30 9.22 -5.34
C LYS A 89 3.69 7.74 -5.35
N TYR A 90 2.71 6.88 -5.52
CA TYR A 90 2.88 5.43 -5.60
C TYR A 90 2.22 4.91 -6.87
N GLN A 91 2.87 3.94 -7.51
CA GLN A 91 2.29 3.21 -8.62
C GLN A 91 1.51 2.03 -8.06
N ALA A 92 0.19 2.06 -8.18
CA ALA A 92 -0.69 0.99 -7.74
C ALA A 92 -1.18 0.18 -8.93
N HIS A 93 -1.31 -1.13 -8.75
CA HIS A 93 -1.92 -2.02 -9.73
C HIS A 93 -3.43 -2.01 -9.59
N ASP A 94 -4.10 -1.81 -10.70
CA ASP A 94 -5.54 -1.96 -10.87
C ASP A 94 -5.74 -2.82 -12.13
N PRO A 95 -6.13 -4.10 -12.05
CA PRO A 95 -6.23 -4.96 -13.23
C PRO A 95 -7.38 -4.58 -14.17
N GLU A 96 -8.42 -3.94 -13.64
CA GLU A 96 -9.69 -3.67 -14.33
C GLU A 96 -9.84 -2.21 -14.76
N ASN A 97 -8.86 -1.34 -14.45
CA ASN A 97 -8.87 0.10 -14.76
C ASN A 97 -10.15 0.80 -14.25
N GLN A 98 -10.63 0.40 -13.07
CA GLN A 98 -11.85 0.93 -12.48
C GLN A 98 -11.68 2.36 -11.96
N PHE A 99 -10.47 2.72 -11.50
CA PHE A 99 -10.23 3.99 -10.82
C PHE A 99 -9.84 5.11 -11.78
N GLN A 100 -10.51 6.25 -11.65
CA GLN A 100 -10.26 7.44 -12.46
C GLN A 100 -9.47 8.50 -11.70
N VAL A 101 -9.04 9.55 -12.41
CA VAL A 101 -8.34 10.69 -11.81
C VAL A 101 -9.29 11.41 -10.85
N GLY A 102 -8.84 11.56 -9.60
CA GLY A 102 -9.58 12.28 -8.58
C GLY A 102 -10.18 11.39 -7.49
N ASP A 103 -10.27 10.08 -7.73
CA ASP A 103 -10.83 9.11 -6.79
C ASP A 103 -10.00 8.95 -5.52
N LEU A 104 -10.68 8.63 -4.42
CA LEU A 104 -10.04 8.26 -3.15
C LEU A 104 -9.95 6.74 -3.05
N VAL A 105 -8.73 6.24 -2.92
CA VAL A 105 -8.44 4.79 -2.95
C VAL A 105 -7.58 4.37 -1.76
N GLN A 106 -7.73 3.10 -1.38
CA GLN A 106 -6.86 2.43 -0.42
C GLN A 106 -5.72 1.71 -1.14
N LEU A 107 -4.51 1.79 -0.59
CA LEU A 107 -3.35 1.05 -1.06
C LEU A 107 -3.04 -0.10 -0.12
N GLU A 108 -3.07 -1.31 -0.66
CA GLU A 108 -2.66 -2.54 0.01
C GLU A 108 -1.30 -2.99 -0.51
N LYS A 109 -0.44 -3.50 0.38
CA LYS A 109 0.84 -4.06 -0.03
C LYS A 109 0.63 -5.44 -0.64
N SER A 110 1.30 -5.69 -1.75
CA SER A 110 1.29 -6.99 -2.43
C SER A 110 2.71 -7.47 -2.67
N ARG A 111 2.85 -8.67 -3.27
CA ARG A 111 4.09 -9.02 -3.96
C ARG A 111 4.44 -7.93 -5.00
N PRO A 112 5.72 -7.70 -5.30
CA PRO A 112 6.09 -6.83 -6.42
C PRO A 112 5.44 -7.34 -7.71
N ILE A 113 4.78 -6.44 -8.44
CA ILE A 113 4.14 -6.71 -9.75
C ILE A 113 5.03 -6.18 -10.87
N SER A 114 5.79 -5.12 -10.58
CA SER A 114 6.84 -4.57 -11.45
C SER A 114 7.96 -3.99 -10.58
N LYS A 115 8.94 -3.32 -11.22
CA LYS A 115 10.03 -2.61 -10.52
C LYS A 115 9.53 -1.58 -9.52
N THR A 116 8.37 -0.95 -9.77
CA THR A 116 7.85 0.15 -8.93
C THR A 116 6.49 -0.17 -8.30
N LYS A 117 5.66 -0.98 -8.97
CA LYS A 117 4.32 -1.35 -8.48
C LYS A 117 4.44 -2.50 -7.48
N SER A 118 4.31 -2.18 -6.20
CA SER A 118 4.22 -3.15 -5.10
C SER A 118 2.94 -2.97 -4.27
N PHE A 119 1.98 -2.23 -4.82
CA PHE A 119 0.71 -1.92 -4.18
C PHE A 119 -0.45 -2.27 -5.11
N ILE A 120 -1.56 -2.71 -4.52
CA ILE A 120 -2.84 -2.93 -5.20
C ILE A 120 -3.79 -1.80 -4.79
N ALA A 121 -4.50 -1.23 -5.75
CA ALA A 121 -5.55 -0.25 -5.51
C ALA A 121 -6.83 -0.98 -5.10
N VAL A 122 -7.41 -0.58 -3.96
CA VAL A 122 -8.64 -1.16 -3.41
C VAL A 122 -9.63 -0.04 -3.15
N ALA A 123 -10.91 -0.34 -3.37
CA ALA A 123 -11.99 0.59 -3.09
C ALA A 123 -11.97 1.03 -1.62
N MET A 124 -12.24 2.32 -1.38
CA MET A 124 -12.19 2.86 -0.03
C MET A 124 -13.40 2.34 0.78
N PRO A 125 -13.23 1.64 1.93
CA PRO A 125 -14.33 1.29 2.80
C PRO A 125 -15.13 2.53 3.20
N PRO A 126 -16.47 2.41 3.31
CA PRO A 126 -17.32 3.49 3.75
C PRO A 126 -16.87 3.92 5.15
N ARG A 127 -16.32 5.13 5.25
CA ARG A 127 -16.00 5.73 6.54
C ARG A 127 -17.34 6.11 7.17
N ASN A 128 -17.73 5.41 8.26
CA ASN A 128 -18.96 5.63 9.06
C ASN A 128 -19.84 6.73 8.45
N ALA A 129 -20.63 6.34 7.45
CA ALA A 129 -21.43 7.29 6.71
C ALA A 129 -22.25 8.10 7.73
N SER A 130 -22.14 9.42 7.67
CA SER A 130 -23.09 10.29 8.35
C SER A 130 -24.47 9.87 7.86
N LYS A 131 -25.29 9.31 8.75
CA LYS A 131 -26.69 8.91 8.50
C LYS A 131 -27.61 10.10 8.21
N LYS A 132 -27.13 11.15 7.54
CA LYS A 132 -27.84 12.41 7.25
C LYS A 132 -27.64 12.79 5.78
N ALA A 133 -28.46 12.22 4.91
CA ALA A 133 -28.88 12.81 3.63
C ALA A 133 -30.13 12.10 3.06
N ALA A 134 -30.91 11.40 3.89
CA ALA A 134 -32.29 11.01 3.55
C ALA A 134 -33.22 12.21 3.76
N GLY A 135 -32.87 13.33 3.13
CA GLY A 135 -33.75 14.47 2.91
C GLY A 135 -33.98 14.52 1.41
N GLU A 136 -35.04 13.86 0.98
CA GLU A 136 -35.53 13.84 -0.39
C GLU A 136 -35.73 15.29 -0.86
N SER A 137 -35.01 15.69 -1.91
CA SER A 137 -35.45 16.81 -2.75
C SER A 137 -36.39 16.23 -3.79
N SER A 138 -37.66 16.07 -3.43
CA SER A 138 -38.73 16.06 -4.41
C SER A 138 -38.76 17.45 -5.03
N ASN A 139 -38.35 17.52 -6.30
CA ASN A 139 -38.60 18.67 -7.15
C ASN A 139 -40.12 18.73 -7.38
N ALA A 140 -40.83 19.50 -6.55
CA ALA A 140 -42.25 19.77 -6.72
C ALA A 140 -42.54 21.21 -6.28
N GLY A 141 -43.07 22.01 -7.21
CA GLY A 141 -43.76 23.25 -6.91
C GLY A 141 -42.90 24.50 -7.05
N ASN A 142 -43.01 25.14 -8.21
CA ASN A 142 -42.80 26.58 -8.33
C ASN A 142 -43.74 27.26 -7.32
N ASN A 143 -43.21 27.78 -6.21
CA ASN A 143 -43.98 28.67 -5.37
C ASN A 143 -44.00 30.04 -6.05
N GLU A 144 -45.15 30.32 -6.66
CA GLU A 144 -45.60 31.64 -7.07
C GLU A 144 -45.16 32.70 -6.05
N LEU A 145 -44.44 33.71 -6.52
CA LEU A 145 -44.30 34.95 -5.79
C LEU A 145 -45.69 35.58 -5.72
N GLY A 146 -46.37 35.41 -4.59
CA GLY A 146 -47.61 36.09 -4.27
C GLY A 146 -47.38 37.60 -4.13
N ILE A 147 -47.28 38.30 -5.25
CA ILE A 147 -47.43 39.75 -5.32
C ILE A 147 -48.72 40.00 -6.11
N PRO A 148 -49.82 40.39 -5.45
CA PRO A 148 -51.02 40.83 -6.17
C PRO A 148 -50.66 42.07 -6.99
N SER A 149 -50.90 42.03 -8.30
CA SER A 149 -50.81 43.22 -9.15
C SER A 149 -51.90 44.20 -8.75
N GLU A 150 -51.51 45.40 -8.29
CA GLU A 150 -52.38 46.50 -7.81
C GLU A 150 -53.36 47.07 -8.85
N SER A 151 -53.48 46.46 -10.03
CA SER A 151 -54.27 46.93 -11.16
C SER A 151 -55.74 46.50 -11.16
N GLU A 152 -56.22 45.67 -10.22
CA GLU A 152 -57.62 45.18 -10.20
C GLU A 152 -58.55 45.89 -9.20
N GLN A 153 -58.09 46.90 -8.45
CA GLN A 153 -58.94 47.59 -7.44
C GLN A 153 -59.63 48.87 -7.94
N GLN A 154 -59.67 49.15 -9.25
CA GLN A 154 -60.30 50.35 -9.80
C GLN A 154 -61.31 50.04 -10.90
N LEU A 155 -62.24 49.10 -10.66
CA LEU A 155 -63.45 48.98 -11.49
C LEU A 155 -64.74 48.69 -10.70
N GLU A 156 -64.76 48.92 -9.38
CA GLU A 156 -66.01 48.99 -8.62
C GLU A 156 -66.07 50.29 -7.81
N ALA A 157 -66.57 51.35 -8.45
CA ALA A 157 -67.27 52.48 -7.83
C ALA A 157 -68.10 53.21 -8.91
#